data_AF-A0A959LHG6-F1
#
_entry.id   AF-A0A959LHG6-F1
#
_cell.length_a   1.000
_cell.length_b   1.000
_cell.length_c   1.000
_cell.angle_alpha   90.00
_cell.angle_beta   90.00
_cell.angle_gamma   90.00
#
_symmetry.space_group_name_H-M   'P 1'
#
loop_
_entity.id
_entity.type
_entity.pdbx_description
1 polymer ?
#
loop_
_entity_poly.entity_id
_entity_poly.type
_entity_poly.pdbx_seq_one_letter_code
_entity_poly.pdbx_strand_id
1 'polypeptide(L)'
;MSWCGEGIVNAGAQGVSVYACTFQDYTPGNTTRGVVDYNARMQIGGNLFKKLGHGVDVLSPTSLNMQVKIGDLTNSSQGNLFETCNLGVWVQGTDQLEIGNNRFTNPTNEDNYTGIWLDGPNSYTIANNEFSDLWEGILMSNTQQTFASADLSCNLYEDTEFSLFSFGNNANLDFQSEDFDDSGEDLRYEGNSVTTGVIPHQGYGGNAVYNYFSPQIPLANFVSMGNTTTFNYNHPYGSVPADLIPHCAINDNCTNTTSNHYNLQADFGNFSCPHEPNEEFLCDTGGCLDTLRMQLDSLSALIDGGDTDGLLGLISSSPSSSSTVTALLGASPYLSDEVLIAVIEASGMAEADKRTILVANALLQKQVVEAAIEEELSEATLVAIDTVSSASGRSLFEQEIRKVSQAYWAGLRSIILANGVDSAGYATSVTLVAEQDHPEADRMLYEWQIDLGKWTDAQSTLDSLPAGWQAWKELQQMHLDKLQTFGDTLTLAQEDLLDSLALEHSVNGSLARSLLAVWQSEMFYPFAPQTLPSEKAIRPITGGIANAGLSVYPNPGNGEFMLTTHSVNGDPGGSITVLDLGGRPVWRQAGVLPRQVLDLQTLPSGMYFVRVLSLDEQVTLKLVIK
;
A
#
# COMPACT_ATOMS: atom_id res chain seq x y z
N MET A 1 11.13 14.94 23.80
CA MET A 1 9.82 14.33 23.49
C MET A 1 9.20 13.86 24.79
N SER A 2 7.94 14.19 25.03
CA SER A 2 7.16 13.69 26.16
C SER A 2 6.27 12.57 25.62
N TRP A 3 6.79 11.35 25.63
CA TRP A 3 6.02 10.12 25.36
C TRP A 3 5.07 9.92 26.53
N CYS A 4 3.81 10.30 26.36
CA CYS A 4 2.74 10.09 27.33
C CYS A 4 1.71 9.16 26.70
N GLY A 5 1.71 7.88 27.10
CA GLY A 5 0.72 6.90 26.64
C GLY A 5 1.31 5.64 26.00
N GLU A 6 2.63 5.54 25.88
CA GLU A 6 3.35 4.40 25.31
C GLU A 6 3.89 3.46 26.39
N GLY A 7 3.84 2.14 26.13
CA GLY A 7 4.42 1.12 27.01
C GLY A 7 5.94 1.04 26.89
N ILE A 8 6.44 0.61 25.72
CA ILE A 8 7.87 0.56 25.38
C ILE A 8 8.10 1.35 24.10
N VAL A 9 9.13 2.20 24.10
CA VAL A 9 9.62 2.89 22.91
C VAL A 9 11.06 2.47 22.66
N ASN A 10 11.32 1.87 21.50
CA ASN A 10 12.66 1.56 21.00
C ASN A 10 13.02 2.57 19.90
N ALA A 11 13.98 3.44 20.16
CA ALA A 11 14.39 4.49 19.22
C ALA A 11 15.84 4.25 18.78
N GLY A 12 16.02 3.51 17.70
CA GLY A 12 17.32 3.23 17.07
C GLY A 12 18.15 2.11 17.71
N ALA A 13 17.69 1.43 18.77
CA ALA A 13 18.48 0.37 19.37
C ALA A 13 18.36 -0.95 18.59
N GLN A 14 19.50 -1.62 18.41
CA GLN A 14 19.62 -2.83 17.61
C GLN A 14 19.58 -4.07 18.51
N GLY A 15 18.78 -5.08 18.14
CA GLY A 15 18.73 -6.37 18.85
C GLY A 15 17.94 -6.33 20.15
N VAL A 16 16.91 -5.48 20.24
CA VAL A 16 16.01 -5.43 21.38
C VAL A 16 14.97 -6.56 21.26
N SER A 17 14.67 -7.18 22.39
CA SER A 17 13.67 -8.25 22.47
C SER A 17 12.66 -7.96 23.57
N VAL A 18 11.36 -8.08 23.26
CA VAL A 18 10.24 -7.92 24.20
C VAL A 18 9.42 -9.20 24.21
N TYR A 19 9.47 -9.92 25.33
CA TYR A 19 8.82 -11.21 25.48
C TYR A 19 7.99 -11.29 26.75
N ALA A 20 6.87 -12.02 26.68
CA ALA A 20 6.03 -12.37 27.83
C ALA A 20 5.56 -11.16 28.68
N CYS A 21 5.31 -10.03 28.02
CA CYS A 21 4.79 -8.81 28.64
C CYS A 21 3.28 -8.69 28.46
N THR A 22 2.64 -7.85 29.27
CA THR A 22 1.24 -7.47 29.12
C THR A 22 1.13 -5.95 29.04
N PHE A 23 0.56 -5.47 27.93
CA PHE A 23 0.25 -4.08 27.65
C PHE A 23 -1.26 -3.92 27.68
N GLN A 24 -1.77 -3.07 28.57
CA GLN A 24 -3.20 -2.91 28.74
C GLN A 24 -3.57 -1.48 29.10
N ASP A 25 -4.56 -0.93 28.38
CA ASP A 25 -5.25 0.29 28.79
C ASP A 25 -6.40 -0.06 29.73
N TYR A 26 -6.55 0.74 30.78
CA TYR A 26 -7.70 0.67 31.71
C TYR A 26 -8.61 1.88 31.56
N THR A 27 -8.25 2.83 30.69
CA THR A 27 -9.02 4.06 30.45
C THR A 27 -9.99 3.87 29.28
N PRO A 28 -11.17 4.53 29.31
CA PRO A 28 -12.07 4.53 28.17
C PRO A 28 -11.44 5.26 26.98
N GLY A 29 -11.47 4.65 25.79
CA GLY A 29 -11.14 5.33 24.54
C GLY A 29 -9.90 4.83 23.80
N ASN A 30 -9.20 3.80 24.29
CA ASN A 30 -8.11 3.12 23.58
C ASN A 30 -7.11 4.13 22.95
N THR A 31 -6.48 4.97 23.78
CA THR A 31 -5.59 6.06 23.27
C THR A 31 -4.11 5.79 23.52
N THR A 32 -3.77 4.60 24.02
CA THR A 32 -2.41 4.22 24.40
C THR A 32 -1.79 3.27 23.38
N ARG A 33 -0.46 3.20 23.40
CA ARG A 33 0.33 2.32 22.54
C ARG A 33 1.07 1.29 23.37
N GLY A 34 1.13 0.04 22.90
CA GLY A 34 1.88 -1.02 23.56
C GLY A 34 3.39 -0.86 23.36
N VAL A 35 3.84 -1.14 22.14
CA VAL A 35 5.25 -1.04 21.73
C VAL A 35 5.35 -0.11 20.52
N VAL A 36 6.34 0.79 20.54
CA VAL A 36 6.69 1.64 19.40
C VAL A 36 8.15 1.39 19.05
N ASP A 37 8.42 0.93 17.84
CA ASP A 37 9.75 0.71 17.29
C ASP A 37 10.03 1.76 16.21
N TYR A 38 11.09 2.55 16.39
CA TYR A 38 11.48 3.62 15.49
C TYR A 38 12.91 3.44 15.00
N ASN A 39 13.08 3.26 13.69
CA ASN A 39 14.38 3.05 13.03
C ASN A 39 15.27 2.00 13.74
N ALA A 40 14.67 0.91 14.23
CA ALA A 40 15.34 -0.08 15.05
C ALA A 40 15.03 -1.53 14.64
N ARG A 41 15.79 -2.46 15.23
CA ARG A 41 15.58 -3.91 15.05
C ARG A 41 15.04 -4.51 16.32
N MET A 42 13.90 -5.16 16.21
CA MET A 42 13.17 -5.64 17.36
C MET A 42 12.53 -7.02 17.13
N GLN A 43 12.53 -7.82 18.19
CA GLN A 43 11.76 -9.06 18.27
C GLN A 43 10.69 -8.94 19.36
N ILE A 44 9.44 -9.21 19.02
CA ILE A 44 8.28 -9.05 19.90
C ILE A 44 7.51 -10.36 19.90
N GLY A 45 7.54 -11.15 20.98
CA GLY A 45 6.85 -12.45 21.00
C GLY A 45 6.23 -12.84 22.35
N GLY A 46 5.18 -13.64 22.32
CA GLY A 46 4.52 -14.17 23.52
C GLY A 46 3.90 -13.09 24.40
N ASN A 47 3.57 -11.92 23.87
CA ASN A 47 3.00 -10.81 24.63
C ASN A 47 1.47 -10.79 24.53
N LEU A 48 0.83 -10.09 25.48
CA LEU A 48 -0.58 -9.74 25.46
C LEU A 48 -0.73 -8.23 25.27
N PHE A 49 -1.43 -7.82 24.22
CA PHE A 49 -1.84 -6.44 23.94
C PHE A 49 -3.35 -6.36 24.08
N LYS A 50 -3.86 -5.54 25.00
CA LYS A 50 -5.28 -5.54 25.36
C LYS A 50 -5.86 -4.14 25.49
N LYS A 51 -6.94 -3.85 24.75
CA LYS A 51 -7.66 -2.56 24.84
C LYS A 51 -6.78 -1.34 24.57
N LEU A 52 -5.83 -1.47 23.65
CA LEU A 52 -4.95 -0.38 23.27
C LEU A 52 -5.51 0.36 22.06
N GLY A 53 -5.09 1.60 21.86
CA GLY A 53 -5.25 2.23 20.55
C GLY A 53 -4.45 1.45 19.54
N HIS A 54 -3.15 1.36 19.76
CA HIS A 54 -2.24 0.59 18.92
C HIS A 54 -1.51 -0.48 19.75
N GLY A 55 -1.44 -1.71 19.26
CA GLY A 55 -0.65 -2.78 19.89
C GLY A 55 0.84 -2.54 19.68
N VAL A 56 1.27 -2.60 18.42
CA VAL A 56 2.67 -2.39 18.00
C VAL A 56 2.71 -1.39 16.84
N ASP A 57 3.51 -0.34 16.98
CA ASP A 57 3.87 0.56 15.88
C ASP A 57 5.32 0.28 15.45
N VAL A 58 5.55 0.10 14.15
CA VAL A 58 6.88 0.01 13.54
C VAL A 58 7.00 1.13 12.53
N LEU A 59 7.84 2.12 12.84
CA LEU A 59 7.88 3.40 12.12
C LEU A 59 9.30 3.67 11.64
N SER A 60 9.47 3.77 10.32
CA SER A 60 10.79 3.98 9.73
C SER A 60 10.74 4.91 8.52
N PRO A 61 11.24 6.15 8.66
CA PRO A 61 11.46 7.04 7.53
C PRO A 61 12.54 6.54 6.56
N THR A 62 13.38 5.61 7.02
CA THR A 62 14.40 4.89 6.24
C THR A 62 14.17 3.40 6.42
N SER A 63 13.94 2.68 5.33
CA SER A 63 13.55 1.26 5.36
C SER A 63 14.72 0.30 5.46
N LEU A 64 15.89 0.68 4.93
CA LEU A 64 17.04 -0.18 4.80
C LEU A 64 17.41 -0.80 6.15
N ASN A 65 17.66 -2.11 6.18
CA ASN A 65 18.21 -2.80 7.34
C ASN A 65 17.27 -2.90 8.56
N MET A 66 16.00 -2.53 8.38
CA MET A 66 14.94 -2.68 9.38
C MET A 66 14.42 -4.11 9.40
N GLN A 67 14.88 -4.85 10.41
CA GLN A 67 14.48 -6.23 10.67
C GLN A 67 13.60 -6.26 11.92
N VAL A 68 12.32 -6.53 11.73
CA VAL A 68 11.35 -6.60 12.83
C VAL A 68 10.59 -7.91 12.77
N LYS A 69 10.55 -8.63 13.89
CA LYS A 69 9.78 -9.86 14.04
C LYS A 69 8.69 -9.66 15.09
N ILE A 70 7.44 -9.85 14.68
CA ILE A 70 6.27 -9.82 15.56
C ILE A 70 5.68 -11.23 15.58
N GLY A 71 5.93 -11.93 16.67
CA GLY A 71 5.80 -13.36 16.77
C GLY A 71 7.04 -14.07 16.20
N ASP A 72 6.89 -15.33 15.82
CA ASP A 72 7.97 -16.13 15.24
C ASP A 72 7.34 -17.16 14.29
N LEU A 73 7.66 -17.07 13.00
CA LEU A 73 7.15 -17.97 11.96
C LEU A 73 7.46 -19.46 12.23
N THR A 74 8.56 -19.73 12.94
CA THR A 74 9.05 -21.09 13.22
C THR A 74 8.64 -21.61 14.59
N ASN A 75 8.06 -20.76 15.44
CA ASN A 75 7.74 -21.09 16.81
C ASN A 75 6.44 -20.46 17.28
N SER A 76 5.34 -21.21 17.16
CA SER A 76 4.01 -20.75 17.57
C SER A 76 3.87 -20.40 19.05
N SER A 77 4.77 -20.87 19.93
CA SER A 77 4.78 -20.46 21.33
C SER A 77 5.20 -19.01 21.56
N GLN A 78 5.77 -18.35 20.55
CA GLN A 78 6.11 -16.93 20.58
C GLN A 78 5.02 -16.05 19.94
N GLY A 79 3.87 -16.61 19.59
CA GLY A 79 2.71 -15.84 19.14
C GLY A 79 2.27 -14.77 20.14
N ASN A 80 1.99 -13.56 19.66
CA ASN A 80 1.36 -12.52 20.47
C ASN A 80 -0.17 -12.63 20.39
N LEU A 81 -0.84 -12.15 21.43
CA LEU A 81 -2.30 -11.98 21.45
C LEU A 81 -2.66 -10.50 21.46
N PHE A 82 -3.38 -10.05 20.45
CA PHE A 82 -3.96 -8.72 20.33
C PHE A 82 -5.47 -8.83 20.56
N GLU A 83 -5.94 -8.36 21.72
CA GLU A 83 -7.34 -8.45 22.15
C GLU A 83 -7.97 -7.05 22.25
N THR A 84 -8.92 -6.74 21.36
CA THR A 84 -9.64 -5.46 21.35
C THR A 84 -8.68 -4.26 21.23
N CYS A 85 -7.66 -4.34 20.35
CA CYS A 85 -6.82 -3.18 20.03
C CYS A 85 -7.36 -2.51 18.77
N ASN A 86 -7.67 -1.21 18.80
CA ASN A 86 -8.25 -0.52 17.62
C ASN A 86 -7.41 -0.80 16.35
N LEU A 87 -6.09 -0.81 16.52
CA LEU A 87 -5.13 -1.32 15.55
C LEU A 87 -4.15 -2.27 16.24
N GLY A 88 -4.05 -3.51 15.77
CA GLY A 88 -3.12 -4.50 16.33
C GLY A 88 -1.66 -4.15 16.04
N VAL A 89 -1.31 -4.06 14.75
CA VAL A 89 0.02 -3.69 14.29
C VAL A 89 -0.08 -2.62 13.20
N TRP A 90 0.65 -1.51 13.37
CA TRP A 90 0.91 -0.53 12.32
C TRP A 90 2.36 -0.65 11.86
N VAL A 91 2.59 -0.77 10.56
CA VAL A 91 3.95 -0.77 9.99
C VAL A 91 4.08 0.26 8.88
N GLN A 92 5.12 1.08 8.97
CA GLN A 92 5.57 1.95 7.91
C GLN A 92 7.09 1.82 7.75
N GLY A 93 7.53 1.45 6.54
CA GLY A 93 8.94 1.48 6.15
C GLY A 93 9.80 0.34 6.70
N THR A 94 9.49 -0.90 6.35
CA THR A 94 10.31 -2.07 6.74
C THR A 94 10.93 -2.76 5.53
N ASP A 95 12.10 -3.37 5.72
CA ASP A 95 12.84 -4.08 4.67
C ASP A 95 12.86 -5.60 4.90
N GLN A 96 12.73 -6.04 6.16
CA GLN A 96 12.51 -7.43 6.52
C GLN A 96 11.55 -7.52 7.72
N LEU A 97 10.26 -7.41 7.44
CA LEU A 97 9.20 -7.62 8.42
C LEU A 97 8.76 -9.09 8.41
N GLU A 98 8.72 -9.71 9.58
CA GLU A 98 8.04 -10.99 9.78
C GLU A 98 6.92 -10.81 10.81
N ILE A 99 5.69 -11.14 10.44
CA ILE A 99 4.58 -11.23 11.39
C ILE A 99 4.00 -12.64 11.33
N GLY A 100 4.19 -13.43 12.39
CA GLY A 100 3.68 -14.79 12.34
C GLY A 100 3.37 -15.47 13.65
N ASN A 101 2.43 -16.41 13.58
CA ASN A 101 1.85 -17.12 14.71
C ASN A 101 1.16 -16.21 15.73
N ASN A 102 0.64 -15.04 15.33
CA ASN A 102 -0.11 -14.17 16.23
C ASN A 102 -1.62 -14.40 16.12
N ARG A 103 -2.36 -13.98 17.16
CA ARG A 103 -3.81 -13.93 17.12
C ARG A 103 -4.33 -12.52 17.37
N PHE A 104 -5.22 -12.07 16.50
CA PHE A 104 -5.92 -10.79 16.56
C PHE A 104 -7.41 -11.06 16.75
N THR A 105 -8.00 -10.51 17.80
CA THR A 105 -9.40 -10.79 18.13
C THR A 105 -10.11 -9.58 18.74
N ASN A 106 -11.38 -9.41 18.41
CA ASN A 106 -12.26 -8.39 18.99
C ASN A 106 -13.58 -9.01 19.48
N PRO A 107 -13.56 -9.73 20.62
CA PRO A 107 -14.74 -10.46 21.12
C PRO A 107 -15.87 -9.56 21.62
N THR A 108 -15.66 -8.24 21.59
CA THR A 108 -16.66 -7.25 22.00
C THR A 108 -17.60 -6.85 20.87
N ASN A 109 -17.30 -7.22 19.62
CA ASN A 109 -18.01 -6.81 18.40
C ASN A 109 -18.28 -5.30 18.38
N GLU A 110 -17.34 -4.52 18.92
CA GLU A 110 -17.32 -3.07 18.77
C GLU A 110 -16.76 -2.75 17.37
N ASP A 111 -17.26 -1.69 16.73
CA ASP A 111 -16.97 -1.41 15.32
C ASP A 111 -15.51 -0.93 15.09
N ASN A 112 -14.95 -1.27 13.92
CA ASN A 112 -13.71 -0.74 13.31
C ASN A 112 -12.37 -1.14 13.95
N TYR A 113 -12.12 -2.44 14.15
CA TYR A 113 -10.83 -2.96 14.61
C TYR A 113 -10.04 -3.53 13.44
N THR A 114 -8.79 -3.10 13.28
CA THR A 114 -7.88 -3.58 12.24
C THR A 114 -6.78 -4.45 12.87
N GLY A 115 -6.54 -5.64 12.32
CA GLY A 115 -5.46 -6.52 12.76
C GLY A 115 -4.09 -5.95 12.46
N ILE A 116 -3.77 -5.84 11.16
CA ILE A 116 -2.49 -5.32 10.67
C ILE A 116 -2.74 -4.23 9.64
N TRP A 117 -2.02 -3.11 9.75
CA TRP A 117 -1.96 -2.08 8.72
C TRP A 117 -0.52 -1.88 8.23
N LEU A 118 -0.29 -2.23 6.97
CA LEU A 118 0.92 -1.94 6.22
C LEU A 118 0.73 -0.65 5.42
N ASP A 119 1.43 0.41 5.82
CA ASP A 119 1.31 1.74 5.24
C ASP A 119 2.59 2.14 4.50
N GLY A 120 2.46 2.39 3.20
CA GLY A 120 3.58 2.72 2.32
C GLY A 120 4.51 1.53 2.05
N PRO A 121 5.69 1.79 1.46
CA PRO A 121 6.62 0.75 1.02
C PRO A 121 7.08 -0.14 2.18
N ASN A 122 6.86 -1.44 2.05
CA ASN A 122 7.27 -2.44 3.02
C ASN A 122 7.71 -3.72 2.31
N SER A 123 8.64 -4.45 2.93
CA SER A 123 9.02 -5.81 2.56
C SER A 123 8.70 -6.75 3.71
N TYR A 124 7.82 -7.71 3.47
CA TYR A 124 7.15 -8.46 4.54
C TYR A 124 6.82 -9.91 4.19
N THR A 125 6.83 -10.74 5.23
CA THR A 125 6.21 -12.05 5.27
C THR A 125 5.23 -12.09 6.44
N ILE A 126 3.94 -12.28 6.15
CA ILE A 126 2.90 -12.41 7.16
C ILE A 126 2.27 -13.80 7.04
N ALA A 127 2.49 -14.65 8.04
CA ALA A 127 2.03 -16.02 7.95
C ALA A 127 1.67 -16.71 9.27
N ASN A 128 0.76 -17.67 9.19
CA ASN A 128 0.25 -18.43 10.33
C ASN A 128 -0.43 -17.56 11.40
N ASN A 129 -1.06 -16.45 11.02
CA ASN A 129 -1.82 -15.63 11.96
C ASN A 129 -3.31 -16.01 11.95
N GLU A 130 -4.01 -15.71 13.05
CA GLU A 130 -5.45 -15.90 13.20
C GLU A 130 -6.10 -14.52 13.43
N PHE A 131 -7.11 -14.20 12.63
CA PHE A 131 -7.88 -12.97 12.69
C PHE A 131 -9.35 -13.31 12.96
N SER A 132 -9.92 -12.80 14.06
CA SER A 132 -11.32 -13.09 14.42
C SER A 132 -12.10 -11.86 14.88
N ASP A 133 -13.35 -11.75 14.42
CA ASP A 133 -14.30 -10.68 14.78
C ASP A 133 -13.77 -9.26 14.44
N LEU A 134 -13.00 -9.12 13.35
CA LEU A 134 -12.36 -7.85 12.97
C LEU A 134 -13.12 -7.13 11.84
N TRP A 135 -12.87 -5.83 11.73
CA TRP A 135 -13.33 -5.07 10.56
C TRP A 135 -12.35 -5.28 9.39
N GLU A 136 -11.04 -5.14 9.63
CA GLU A 136 -10.02 -5.58 8.68
C GLU A 136 -9.05 -6.58 9.32
N GLY A 137 -8.76 -7.66 8.61
CA GLY A 137 -7.66 -8.57 8.98
C GLY A 137 -6.31 -7.91 8.69
N ILE A 138 -5.99 -7.80 7.39
CA ILE A 138 -4.77 -7.15 6.90
C ILE A 138 -5.13 -6.05 5.90
N LEU A 139 -4.80 -4.82 6.27
CA LEU A 139 -4.87 -3.65 5.39
C LEU A 139 -3.50 -3.30 4.83
N MET A 140 -3.43 -3.05 3.52
CA MET A 140 -2.24 -2.67 2.78
C MET A 140 -2.53 -1.37 2.02
N SER A 141 -1.66 -0.37 2.14
CA SER A 141 -1.83 0.92 1.47
C SER A 141 -0.55 1.35 0.78
N ASN A 142 -0.53 1.29 -0.56
CA ASN A 142 0.66 1.62 -1.36
C ASN A 142 1.92 0.86 -0.93
N THR A 143 1.80 -0.44 -0.67
CA THR A 143 2.91 -1.27 -0.20
C THR A 143 3.94 -1.60 -1.26
N GLN A 144 3.71 -1.20 -2.51
CA GLN A 144 4.70 -1.35 -3.56
C GLN A 144 6.02 -0.68 -3.14
N GLN A 145 6.98 -1.53 -2.83
CA GLN A 145 8.38 -1.19 -2.73
C GLN A 145 9.08 -1.89 -3.88
N THR A 146 9.88 -1.17 -4.65
CA THR A 146 10.61 -1.79 -5.74
C THR A 146 11.39 -2.99 -5.20
N PHE A 147 11.04 -4.19 -5.67
CA PHE A 147 11.81 -5.43 -5.45
C PHE A 147 11.80 -5.99 -4.02
N ALA A 148 10.76 -5.67 -3.25
CA ALA A 148 10.47 -6.26 -1.93
C ALA A 148 9.71 -7.60 -2.02
N SER A 149 9.88 -8.46 -1.00
CA SER A 149 8.97 -9.58 -0.73
C SER A 149 7.70 -9.03 -0.09
N ALA A 150 6.54 -9.57 -0.45
CA ALA A 150 5.24 -9.10 0.02
C ALA A 150 4.30 -10.31 0.11
N ASP A 151 4.68 -11.25 0.96
CA ASP A 151 4.12 -12.59 1.01
C ASP A 151 3.13 -12.73 2.17
N LEU A 152 1.90 -13.13 1.85
CA LEU A 152 0.89 -13.57 2.81
C LEU A 152 0.71 -15.08 2.67
N SER A 153 0.82 -15.83 3.77
CA SER A 153 0.50 -17.25 3.70
C SER A 153 -0.04 -17.91 4.96
N CYS A 154 -0.91 -18.92 4.79
CA CYS A 154 -1.40 -19.75 5.89
C CYS A 154 -2.06 -18.93 7.02
N ASN A 155 -2.64 -17.76 6.72
CA ASN A 155 -3.43 -17.03 7.72
C ASN A 155 -4.89 -17.51 7.70
N LEU A 156 -5.51 -17.49 8.87
CA LEU A 156 -6.92 -17.82 9.09
C LEU A 156 -7.71 -16.56 9.41
N TYR A 157 -8.82 -16.37 8.73
CA TYR A 157 -9.77 -15.27 8.93
C TYR A 157 -11.13 -15.86 9.27
N GLU A 158 -11.66 -15.49 10.43
CA GLU A 158 -12.97 -15.92 10.92
C GLU A 158 -13.83 -14.69 11.25
N ASP A 159 -15.04 -14.61 10.71
CA ASP A 159 -15.97 -13.50 10.97
C ASP A 159 -15.34 -12.09 10.81
N THR A 160 -14.47 -11.91 9.81
CA THR A 160 -13.83 -10.64 9.46
C THR A 160 -14.57 -9.96 8.30
N GLU A 161 -14.82 -8.64 8.39
CA GLU A 161 -15.56 -7.91 7.34
C GLU A 161 -14.72 -7.76 6.05
N PHE A 162 -13.43 -7.43 6.18
CA PHE A 162 -12.48 -7.39 5.07
C PHE A 162 -11.19 -8.14 5.45
N SER A 163 -11.07 -9.39 5.01
CA SER A 163 -9.96 -10.26 5.43
C SER A 163 -8.63 -9.71 4.92
N LEU A 164 -8.60 -9.42 3.61
CA LEU A 164 -7.56 -8.63 2.97
C LEU A 164 -8.15 -7.35 2.39
N PHE A 165 -7.55 -6.20 2.71
CA PHE A 165 -7.89 -4.93 2.09
C PHE A 165 -6.63 -4.27 1.51
N SER A 166 -6.62 -4.04 0.20
CA SER A 166 -5.57 -3.35 -0.55
C SER A 166 -6.04 -1.99 -1.07
N PHE A 167 -5.36 -0.91 -0.72
CA PHE A 167 -5.59 0.42 -1.30
C PHE A 167 -4.37 0.88 -2.09
N GLY A 168 -4.61 1.38 -3.30
CA GLY A 168 -3.58 1.93 -4.16
C GLY A 168 -2.63 0.87 -4.71
N ASN A 169 -1.35 1.21 -4.86
CA ASN A 169 -0.41 0.35 -5.57
C ASN A 169 0.24 -0.69 -4.64
N ASN A 170 -0.20 -1.94 -4.75
CA ASN A 170 0.31 -3.08 -3.98
C ASN A 170 0.82 -4.19 -4.93
N ALA A 171 1.49 -3.77 -6.02
CA ALA A 171 1.87 -4.64 -7.15
C ALA A 171 2.85 -5.80 -6.85
N ASN A 172 3.34 -5.94 -5.62
CA ASN A 172 4.17 -7.07 -5.21
C ASN A 172 3.43 -8.13 -4.42
N LEU A 173 2.18 -7.87 -4.00
CA LEU A 173 1.42 -8.75 -3.12
C LEU A 173 1.27 -10.16 -3.70
N ASP A 174 1.74 -11.17 -2.98
CA ASP A 174 1.49 -12.58 -3.24
C ASP A 174 0.76 -13.17 -2.03
N PHE A 175 -0.42 -13.76 -2.24
CA PHE A 175 -1.21 -14.35 -1.15
C PHE A 175 -1.62 -15.78 -1.48
N GLN A 176 -1.24 -16.71 -0.60
CA GLN A 176 -1.40 -18.13 -0.84
C GLN A 176 -1.65 -18.92 0.45
N SER A 177 -2.44 -19.96 0.35
CA SER A 177 -2.85 -20.82 1.46
C SER A 177 -3.57 -20.06 2.58
N GLU A 178 -4.20 -18.93 2.26
CA GLU A 178 -5.11 -18.24 3.17
C GLU A 178 -6.39 -19.07 3.35
N ASP A 179 -6.95 -19.04 4.55
CA ASP A 179 -8.19 -19.71 4.92
C ASP A 179 -9.21 -18.66 5.35
N PHE A 180 -10.17 -18.39 4.47
CA PHE A 180 -11.24 -17.42 4.66
C PHE A 180 -12.51 -18.16 5.10
N ASP A 181 -12.96 -17.93 6.34
CA ASP A 181 -14.25 -18.36 6.87
C ASP A 181 -15.02 -17.14 7.39
N ASP A 182 -15.27 -16.23 6.46
CA ASP A 182 -15.77 -14.89 6.74
C ASP A 182 -17.21 -14.69 6.26
N SER A 183 -17.87 -13.72 6.88
CA SER A 183 -19.18 -13.23 6.43
C SER A 183 -19.08 -12.00 5.52
N GLY A 184 -17.90 -11.37 5.47
CA GLY A 184 -17.57 -10.18 4.69
C GLY A 184 -16.98 -10.47 3.32
N GLU A 185 -15.98 -9.70 2.89
CA GLU A 185 -15.25 -9.86 1.63
C GLU A 185 -13.86 -10.47 1.92
N ASP A 186 -13.49 -11.56 1.22
CA ASP A 186 -12.16 -12.18 1.40
C ASP A 186 -11.03 -11.23 0.94
N LEU A 187 -11.25 -10.52 -0.17
CA LEU A 187 -10.34 -9.49 -0.65
C LEU A 187 -11.10 -8.29 -1.19
N ARG A 188 -10.82 -7.13 -0.61
CA ARG A 188 -11.17 -5.82 -1.16
C ARG A 188 -9.94 -5.15 -1.75
N TYR A 189 -10.04 -4.62 -2.96
CA TYR A 189 -8.96 -3.79 -3.51
C TYR A 189 -9.47 -2.55 -4.22
N GLU A 190 -8.83 -1.42 -3.91
CA GLU A 190 -9.36 -0.11 -4.22
C GLU A 190 -8.32 0.84 -4.79
N GLY A 191 -8.81 1.77 -5.62
CA GLY A 191 -8.08 2.97 -6.00
C GLY A 191 -9.02 4.16 -6.10
N ASN A 192 -8.47 5.33 -6.38
CA ASN A 192 -9.22 6.56 -6.59
C ASN A 192 -8.80 7.23 -7.91
N SER A 193 -9.23 8.47 -8.14
CA SER A 193 -8.90 9.22 -9.36
C SER A 193 -7.43 9.58 -9.51
N VAL A 194 -6.62 9.45 -8.45
CA VAL A 194 -5.20 9.81 -8.39
C VAL A 194 -4.31 8.56 -8.28
N THR A 195 -4.71 7.61 -7.44
CA THR A 195 -3.97 6.39 -7.13
C THR A 195 -4.75 5.18 -7.60
N THR A 196 -4.22 4.46 -8.60
CA THR A 196 -4.83 3.21 -9.08
C THR A 196 -4.59 2.07 -8.09
N GLY A 197 -5.64 1.29 -7.82
CA GLY A 197 -5.57 0.04 -7.07
C GLY A 197 -4.93 -1.06 -7.89
N VAL A 198 -3.78 -1.58 -7.46
CA VAL A 198 -2.99 -2.59 -8.20
C VAL A 198 -2.68 -3.77 -7.30
N ILE A 199 -3.01 -4.97 -7.79
CA ILE A 199 -2.60 -6.27 -7.27
C ILE A 199 -2.01 -7.06 -8.45
N PRO A 200 -0.90 -7.79 -8.29
CA PRO A 200 -0.34 -8.55 -9.39
C PRO A 200 -1.17 -9.80 -9.69
N HIS A 201 -0.93 -10.40 -10.86
CA HIS A 201 -1.46 -11.73 -11.15
C HIS A 201 -1.00 -12.74 -10.09
N GLN A 202 -1.95 -13.53 -9.59
CA GLN A 202 -1.76 -14.58 -8.60
C GLN A 202 -1.62 -15.93 -9.32
N GLY A 203 -0.51 -16.62 -9.11
CA GLY A 203 -0.15 -17.86 -9.81
C GLY A 203 0.04 -17.69 -11.31
N TYR A 204 0.18 -18.82 -12.02
CA TYR A 204 0.32 -18.86 -13.49
C TYR A 204 -0.04 -20.24 -14.07
N GLY A 205 -0.06 -20.35 -15.40
CA GLY A 205 -0.28 -21.62 -16.10
C GLY A 205 0.81 -22.64 -15.76
N GLY A 206 0.48 -23.63 -14.92
CA GLY A 206 1.42 -24.61 -14.38
C GLY A 206 1.69 -24.48 -12.88
N ASN A 207 1.20 -23.40 -12.25
CA ASN A 207 1.34 -23.16 -10.82
C ASN A 207 0.09 -22.43 -10.29
N ALA A 208 -0.89 -23.20 -9.84
CA ALA A 208 -2.07 -22.68 -9.18
C ALA A 208 -1.78 -22.14 -7.77
N VAL A 209 -2.52 -21.11 -7.37
CA VAL A 209 -2.61 -20.61 -5.99
C VAL A 209 -3.75 -21.32 -5.28
N TYR A 210 -3.49 -21.77 -4.05
CA TYR A 210 -4.47 -22.45 -3.21
C TYR A 210 -4.89 -21.50 -2.11
N ASN A 211 -6.13 -21.03 -2.10
CA ASN A 211 -6.72 -20.36 -0.94
C ASN A 211 -8.09 -21.02 -0.70
N TYR A 212 -8.53 -21.10 0.55
CA TYR A 212 -9.88 -21.53 0.91
C TYR A 212 -10.75 -20.29 1.04
N PHE A 213 -11.66 -20.10 0.10
CA PHE A 213 -12.54 -18.95 0.01
C PHE A 213 -13.85 -19.19 0.74
N SER A 214 -14.38 -18.11 1.33
CA SER A 214 -15.59 -18.16 2.13
C SER A 214 -16.79 -18.61 1.27
N PRO A 215 -17.48 -19.71 1.61
CA PRO A 215 -18.55 -20.26 0.77
C PRO A 215 -19.88 -19.49 0.90
N GLN A 216 -19.98 -18.54 1.83
CA GLN A 216 -21.25 -17.89 2.21
C GLN A 216 -21.37 -16.41 1.82
N ILE A 217 -20.44 -15.87 1.02
CA ILE A 217 -20.49 -14.45 0.66
C ILE A 217 -21.54 -14.20 -0.44
N PRO A 218 -22.57 -13.36 -0.22
CA PRO A 218 -23.68 -13.19 -1.15
C PRO A 218 -23.35 -12.36 -2.40
N LEU A 219 -22.17 -11.72 -2.47
CA LEU A 219 -21.79 -10.80 -3.56
C LEU A 219 -20.63 -11.30 -4.41
N ALA A 220 -19.42 -11.41 -3.85
CA ALA A 220 -18.20 -11.90 -4.49
C ALA A 220 -17.12 -12.14 -3.43
N ASN A 221 -16.19 -13.07 -3.65
CA ASN A 221 -15.02 -13.23 -2.75
C ASN A 221 -14.06 -12.05 -2.92
N PHE A 222 -13.84 -11.60 -4.16
CA PHE A 222 -13.00 -10.45 -4.47
C PHE A 222 -13.82 -9.26 -4.95
N VAL A 223 -13.69 -8.12 -4.27
CA VAL A 223 -14.40 -6.88 -4.60
C VAL A 223 -13.40 -5.80 -4.99
N SER A 224 -13.70 -5.08 -6.07
CA SER A 224 -12.90 -3.95 -6.54
C SER A 224 -13.70 -2.65 -6.51
N MET A 225 -13.08 -1.55 -6.07
CA MET A 225 -13.73 -0.24 -6.04
C MET A 225 -12.85 0.89 -6.57
N GLY A 226 -13.50 1.85 -7.22
CA GLY A 226 -12.83 2.99 -7.86
C GLY A 226 -11.97 2.58 -9.05
N ASN A 227 -10.80 3.22 -9.21
CA ASN A 227 -9.91 2.92 -10.34
C ASN A 227 -8.94 1.79 -9.99
N THR A 228 -9.17 0.60 -10.53
CA THR A 228 -8.31 -0.58 -10.30
C THR A 228 -7.80 -1.17 -11.61
N THR A 229 -6.67 -1.88 -11.54
CA THR A 229 -6.17 -2.73 -12.63
C THR A 229 -6.76 -4.13 -12.53
N THR A 230 -7.01 -4.74 -13.68
CA THR A 230 -7.43 -6.14 -13.75
C THR A 230 -6.27 -7.07 -13.42
N PHE A 231 -6.53 -8.16 -12.70
CA PHE A 231 -5.54 -9.22 -12.48
C PHE A 231 -6.13 -10.61 -12.73
N ASN A 232 -5.25 -11.61 -12.75
CA ASN A 232 -5.61 -13.01 -12.98
C ASN A 232 -5.37 -13.77 -11.70
N TYR A 233 -6.32 -14.62 -11.34
CA TYR A 233 -6.19 -15.57 -10.25
C TYR A 233 -6.17 -16.98 -10.84
N ASN A 234 -5.01 -17.64 -10.76
CA ASN A 234 -4.82 -18.99 -11.29
C ASN A 234 -5.15 -20.01 -10.20
N HIS A 235 -6.33 -20.61 -10.27
CA HIS A 235 -6.81 -21.59 -9.30
C HIS A 235 -6.56 -23.03 -9.78
N PRO A 236 -6.55 -24.02 -8.87
CA PRO A 236 -6.24 -25.40 -9.25
C PRO A 236 -7.30 -26.02 -10.17
N TYR A 237 -6.83 -26.82 -11.14
CA TYR A 237 -7.65 -27.57 -12.10
C TYR A 237 -8.21 -28.89 -11.50
N GLY A 238 -9.42 -29.30 -11.93
CA GLY A 238 -9.98 -30.64 -11.70
C GLY A 238 -11.29 -30.65 -10.90
N SER A 239 -11.63 -31.81 -10.30
CA SER A 239 -12.73 -31.92 -9.31
C SER A 239 -12.28 -31.35 -7.96
N VAL A 240 -11.91 -30.07 -7.97
CA VAL A 240 -11.50 -29.34 -6.77
C VAL A 240 -12.74 -28.93 -5.97
N PRO A 241 -12.62 -28.90 -4.63
CA PRO A 241 -13.61 -28.25 -3.77
C PRO A 241 -13.98 -26.83 -4.25
N ALA A 242 -15.25 -26.45 -4.09
CA ALA A 242 -15.77 -25.19 -4.63
C ALA A 242 -15.17 -23.96 -3.94
N ASP A 243 -14.81 -24.11 -2.67
CA ASP A 243 -14.08 -23.18 -1.82
C ASP A 243 -12.62 -22.96 -2.27
N LEU A 244 -12.10 -23.64 -3.30
CA LEU A 244 -10.78 -23.33 -3.87
C LEU A 244 -10.82 -22.37 -5.07
N ILE A 245 -12.00 -21.90 -5.44
CA ILE A 245 -12.22 -21.02 -6.58
C ILE A 245 -12.95 -19.79 -6.06
N PRO A 246 -12.39 -18.57 -6.19
CA PRO A 246 -13.10 -17.38 -5.74
C PRO A 246 -14.31 -17.18 -6.66
N HIS A 247 -15.46 -16.81 -6.10
CA HIS A 247 -16.69 -16.58 -6.84
C HIS A 247 -16.75 -15.18 -7.44
N CYS A 248 -17.45 -15.08 -8.58
CA CYS A 248 -17.80 -13.83 -9.24
C CYS A 248 -16.62 -13.08 -9.83
N ALA A 249 -15.73 -13.82 -10.50
CA ALA A 249 -14.80 -13.25 -11.47
C ALA A 249 -15.54 -12.67 -12.69
N ILE A 250 -14.83 -11.88 -13.49
CA ILE A 250 -15.32 -11.30 -14.76
C ILE A 250 -15.85 -12.39 -15.69
N ASN A 251 -15.21 -13.56 -15.69
CA ASN A 251 -15.58 -14.71 -16.51
C ASN A 251 -16.57 -15.68 -15.84
N ASP A 252 -17.16 -15.31 -14.71
CA ASP A 252 -18.24 -16.05 -14.05
C ASP A 252 -19.62 -15.48 -14.41
N ASN A 253 -20.66 -16.30 -14.26
CA ASN A 253 -22.06 -15.89 -14.47
C ASN A 253 -22.66 -15.21 -13.21
N CYS A 254 -22.02 -14.18 -12.70
CA CYS A 254 -22.55 -13.41 -11.56
C CYS A 254 -23.34 -12.17 -12.02
N THR A 255 -24.36 -11.80 -11.23
CA THR A 255 -25.18 -10.62 -11.52
C THR A 255 -24.60 -9.32 -10.94
N ASN A 256 -23.57 -9.42 -10.09
CA ASN A 256 -22.86 -8.29 -9.53
C ASN A 256 -21.51 -8.11 -10.26
N THR A 257 -21.15 -6.87 -10.57
CA THR A 257 -20.05 -6.51 -11.50
C THR A 257 -18.89 -5.80 -10.82
N THR A 258 -18.81 -5.86 -9.49
CA THR A 258 -17.79 -5.12 -8.74
C THR A 258 -16.41 -5.79 -8.76
N SER A 259 -16.24 -6.96 -9.36
CA SER A 259 -14.97 -7.69 -9.39
C SER A 259 -14.17 -7.36 -10.65
N ASN A 260 -12.90 -6.98 -10.51
CA ASN A 260 -11.99 -6.71 -11.63
C ASN A 260 -10.89 -7.80 -11.75
N HIS A 261 -11.27 -9.08 -11.70
CA HIS A 261 -10.33 -10.20 -11.82
C HIS A 261 -10.88 -11.32 -12.72
N TYR A 262 -9.97 -12.11 -13.30
CA TYR A 262 -10.32 -13.34 -14.02
C TYR A 262 -9.89 -14.58 -13.23
N ASN A 263 -10.74 -15.61 -13.28
CA ASN A 263 -10.40 -16.95 -12.79
C ASN A 263 -9.86 -17.80 -13.92
N LEU A 264 -8.60 -18.23 -13.79
CA LEU A 264 -7.94 -19.09 -14.75
C LEU A 264 -7.60 -20.43 -14.12
N GLN A 265 -7.78 -21.51 -14.87
CA GLN A 265 -7.38 -22.84 -14.42
C GLN A 265 -5.88 -23.04 -14.66
N ALA A 266 -5.19 -23.56 -13.65
CA ALA A 266 -3.79 -23.95 -13.74
C ALA A 266 -3.55 -25.37 -13.19
N ASP A 267 -2.48 -26.01 -13.65
CA ASP A 267 -2.04 -27.29 -13.11
C ASP A 267 -1.62 -27.13 -11.63
N PHE A 268 -1.61 -28.27 -10.93
CA PHE A 268 -1.32 -28.33 -9.50
C PHE A 268 -0.01 -27.63 -9.14
N GLY A 269 -0.12 -26.55 -8.38
CA GLY A 269 0.96 -26.01 -7.57
C GLY A 269 1.24 -26.92 -6.36
N ASN A 270 2.41 -26.79 -5.76
CA ASN A 270 2.76 -27.56 -4.57
C ASN A 270 2.07 -26.94 -3.34
N PHE A 271 1.22 -27.72 -2.66
CA PHE A 271 0.47 -27.30 -1.47
C PHE A 271 1.21 -27.74 -0.21
N SER A 272 1.62 -26.79 0.65
CA SER A 272 2.01 -27.10 2.03
C SER A 272 1.95 -25.89 2.96
N CYS A 273 1.08 -25.97 3.98
CA CYS A 273 1.33 -25.30 5.26
C CYS A 273 2.01 -26.34 6.19
N PRO A 274 3.08 -25.99 6.93
CA PRO A 274 3.63 -24.65 7.12
C PRO A 274 4.51 -24.19 5.95
N HIS A 275 4.49 -22.88 5.69
CA HIS A 275 5.47 -22.23 4.83
C HIS A 275 6.87 -22.54 5.39
N GLU A 276 7.66 -23.36 4.68
CA GLU A 276 9.10 -23.30 4.91
C GLU A 276 9.49 -21.87 4.49
N PRO A 277 10.13 -21.07 5.37
CA PRO A 277 10.62 -19.77 4.95
C PRO A 277 11.39 -20.03 3.67
N ASN A 278 10.95 -19.45 2.55
CA ASN A 278 11.69 -19.55 1.30
C ASN A 278 13.14 -19.24 1.68
N GLU A 279 14.06 -20.21 1.46
CA GLU A 279 15.47 -19.92 1.61
C GLU A 279 15.73 -18.77 0.66
N GLU A 280 15.76 -17.55 1.20
CA GLU A 280 16.00 -16.33 0.46
C GLU A 280 17.28 -16.63 -0.31
N PHE A 281 17.20 -16.67 -1.64
CA PHE A 281 18.37 -16.93 -2.46
C PHE A 281 19.37 -15.83 -2.14
N LEU A 282 20.30 -16.12 -1.23
CA LEU A 282 21.21 -15.17 -0.65
C LEU A 282 22.30 -14.88 -1.67
N CYS A 283 22.02 -13.91 -2.52
CA CYS A 283 23.01 -13.38 -3.44
C CYS A 283 23.95 -12.44 -2.67
N ASP A 284 24.99 -13.00 -2.05
CA ASP A 284 25.88 -12.29 -1.12
C ASP A 284 27.24 -11.89 -1.72
N THR A 285 27.45 -12.13 -3.02
CA THR A 285 28.70 -11.82 -3.73
C THR A 285 28.48 -10.98 -4.97
N GLY A 286 29.44 -10.11 -5.31
CA GLY A 286 29.40 -9.32 -6.53
C GLY A 286 29.25 -10.17 -7.81
N GLY A 287 29.88 -11.34 -7.88
CA GLY A 287 29.74 -12.25 -9.03
C GLY A 287 28.34 -12.87 -9.15
N CYS A 288 27.64 -13.09 -8.03
CA CYS A 288 26.23 -13.46 -8.06
C CYS A 288 25.38 -12.29 -8.59
N LEU A 289 25.64 -11.07 -8.09
CA LEU A 289 24.92 -9.87 -8.51
C LEU A 289 25.09 -9.61 -10.02
N ASP A 290 26.29 -9.79 -10.56
CA ASP A 290 26.58 -9.72 -12.01
C ASP A 290 25.77 -10.76 -12.79
N THR A 291 25.59 -11.95 -12.24
CA THR A 291 24.79 -13.01 -12.88
C THR A 291 23.32 -12.63 -12.96
N LEU A 292 22.77 -12.09 -11.88
CA LEU A 292 21.39 -11.59 -11.85
C LEU A 292 21.21 -10.37 -12.76
N ARG A 293 22.19 -9.47 -12.83
CA ARG A 293 22.21 -8.34 -13.77
C ARG A 293 22.18 -8.84 -15.22
N MET A 294 23.01 -9.80 -15.58
CA MET A 294 23.00 -10.39 -16.92
C MET A 294 21.67 -11.08 -17.26
N GLN A 295 21.02 -11.70 -16.27
CA GLN A 295 19.68 -12.27 -16.45
C GLN A 295 18.63 -11.17 -16.68
N LEU A 296 18.65 -10.10 -15.90
CA LEU A 296 17.80 -8.93 -16.11
C LEU A 296 18.01 -8.32 -17.49
N ASP A 297 19.26 -8.05 -17.87
CA ASP A 297 19.59 -7.51 -19.20
C ASP A 297 19.06 -8.43 -20.32
N SER A 298 19.20 -9.76 -20.14
CA SER A 298 18.70 -10.74 -21.09
C SER A 298 17.17 -10.77 -21.15
N LEU A 299 16.48 -10.60 -20.02
CA LEU A 299 15.02 -10.53 -19.97
C LEU A 299 14.52 -9.21 -20.57
N SER A 300 15.07 -8.07 -20.15
CA SER A 300 14.75 -6.75 -20.70
C SER A 300 14.97 -6.68 -22.21
N ALA A 301 15.98 -7.36 -22.76
CA ALA A 301 16.19 -7.46 -24.21
C ALA A 301 15.09 -8.25 -24.97
N LEU A 302 14.23 -8.98 -24.27
CA LEU A 302 13.06 -9.62 -24.88
C LEU A 302 11.89 -8.64 -25.05
N ILE A 303 11.79 -7.60 -24.20
CA ILE A 303 10.78 -6.54 -24.35
C ILE A 303 11.01 -5.85 -25.70
N ASP A 304 9.96 -5.80 -26.53
CA ASP A 304 10.04 -5.19 -27.87
C ASP A 304 11.17 -5.77 -28.75
N GLY A 305 11.66 -6.98 -28.44
CA GLY A 305 12.84 -7.56 -29.08
C GLY A 305 14.14 -6.73 -28.90
N GLY A 306 14.18 -5.86 -27.88
CA GLY A 306 15.28 -4.95 -27.58
C GLY A 306 15.35 -3.71 -28.47
N ASP A 307 14.30 -3.40 -29.25
CA ASP A 307 14.28 -2.32 -30.23
C ASP A 307 12.94 -1.55 -30.24
N THR A 308 12.54 -1.01 -29.08
CA THR A 308 11.31 -0.22 -28.93
C THR A 308 11.24 0.93 -29.95
N ASP A 309 12.29 1.76 -30.03
CA ASP A 309 12.36 2.89 -30.96
C ASP A 309 12.24 2.44 -32.43
N GLY A 310 12.87 1.31 -32.79
CA GLY A 310 12.77 0.73 -34.11
C GLY A 310 11.36 0.26 -34.43
N LEU A 311 10.67 -0.41 -33.49
CA LEU A 311 9.28 -0.83 -33.66
C LEU A 311 8.34 0.37 -33.80
N LEU A 312 8.46 1.39 -32.95
CA LEU A 312 7.68 2.64 -33.06
C LEU A 312 7.96 3.36 -34.39
N GLY A 313 9.22 3.37 -34.84
CA GLY A 313 9.63 3.88 -36.15
C GLY A 313 8.97 3.12 -37.31
N LEU A 314 8.86 1.79 -37.23
CA LEU A 314 8.21 0.96 -38.25
C LEU A 314 6.69 1.16 -38.29
N ILE A 315 6.05 1.28 -37.11
CA ILE A 315 4.62 1.55 -36.99
C ILE A 315 4.28 2.92 -37.60
N SER A 316 5.06 3.96 -37.28
CA SER A 316 4.81 5.31 -37.78
C SER A 316 5.10 5.48 -39.28
N SER A 317 6.15 4.84 -39.80
CA SER A 317 6.60 5.05 -41.17
C SER A 317 5.97 4.10 -42.20
N SER A 318 5.60 2.88 -41.80
CA SER A 318 5.10 1.84 -42.72
C SER A 318 4.16 0.85 -42.04
N PRO A 319 3.04 1.30 -41.43
CA PRO A 319 2.17 0.50 -40.56
C PRO A 319 1.53 -0.72 -41.24
N SER A 320 1.22 -0.66 -42.54
CA SER A 320 0.62 -1.76 -43.30
C SER A 320 1.64 -2.71 -43.95
N SER A 321 2.94 -2.48 -43.75
CA SER A 321 3.95 -3.32 -44.40
C SER A 321 4.01 -4.69 -43.73
N SER A 322 4.16 -5.75 -44.53
CA SER A 322 4.32 -7.10 -43.99
C SER A 322 5.57 -7.22 -43.12
N SER A 323 6.61 -6.41 -43.37
CA SER A 323 7.80 -6.31 -42.52
C SER A 323 7.48 -5.78 -41.13
N THR A 324 6.63 -4.74 -41.01
CA THR A 324 6.23 -4.18 -39.71
C THR A 324 5.46 -5.23 -38.89
N VAL A 325 4.46 -5.87 -39.50
CA VAL A 325 3.68 -6.93 -38.82
C VAL A 325 4.57 -8.10 -38.41
N THR A 326 5.53 -8.50 -39.26
CA THR A 326 6.47 -9.59 -38.95
C THR A 326 7.41 -9.22 -37.80
N ALA A 327 7.90 -7.97 -37.74
CA ALA A 327 8.75 -7.50 -36.65
C ALA A 327 7.99 -7.50 -35.32
N LEU A 328 6.76 -6.98 -35.31
CA LEU A 328 5.90 -6.94 -34.12
C LEU A 328 5.57 -8.34 -33.61
N LEU A 329 5.17 -9.27 -34.50
CA LEU A 329 4.91 -10.66 -34.12
C LEU A 329 6.17 -11.43 -33.71
N GLY A 330 7.34 -11.03 -34.19
CA GLY A 330 8.62 -11.59 -33.76
C GLY A 330 9.01 -11.18 -32.34
N ALA A 331 8.54 -10.02 -31.88
CA ALA A 331 8.72 -9.53 -30.52
C ALA A 331 7.57 -9.92 -29.57
N SER A 332 6.41 -10.36 -30.08
CA SER A 332 5.35 -10.98 -29.28
C SER A 332 5.84 -12.26 -28.57
N PRO A 333 5.40 -12.55 -27.34
CA PRO A 333 4.33 -11.90 -26.58
C PRO A 333 4.83 -10.75 -25.66
N TYR A 334 6.00 -10.16 -25.93
CA TYR A 334 6.68 -9.22 -25.02
C TYR A 334 6.65 -7.78 -25.52
N LEU A 335 5.62 -7.40 -26.30
CA LEU A 335 5.46 -6.01 -26.68
C LEU A 335 5.07 -5.18 -25.45
N SER A 336 5.73 -4.02 -25.30
CA SER A 336 5.39 -3.04 -24.28
C SER A 336 4.02 -2.40 -24.56
N ASP A 337 3.40 -1.83 -23.52
CA ASP A 337 2.13 -1.13 -23.67
C ASP A 337 2.24 0.07 -24.62
N GLU A 338 3.40 0.76 -24.62
CA GLU A 338 3.68 1.85 -25.55
C GLU A 338 3.60 1.38 -27.01
N VAL A 339 4.26 0.26 -27.33
CA VAL A 339 4.21 -0.30 -28.69
C VAL A 339 2.82 -0.81 -29.04
N LEU A 340 2.11 -1.43 -28.10
CA LEU A 340 0.75 -1.94 -28.33
C LEU A 340 -0.27 -0.82 -28.55
N ILE A 341 -0.17 0.27 -27.79
CA ILE A 341 -0.98 1.47 -28.02
C ILE A 341 -0.65 2.08 -29.39
N ALA A 342 0.63 2.18 -29.76
CA ALA A 342 1.01 2.65 -31.09
C ALA A 342 0.46 1.76 -32.23
N VAL A 343 0.38 0.44 -32.03
CA VAL A 343 -0.28 -0.49 -32.97
C VAL A 343 -1.77 -0.20 -33.09
N ILE A 344 -2.45 0.08 -31.97
CA ILE A 344 -3.87 0.40 -31.92
C ILE A 344 -4.16 1.72 -32.66
N GLU A 345 -3.35 2.75 -32.43
CA GLU A 345 -3.51 4.09 -33.03
C GLU A 345 -3.07 4.16 -34.51
N ALA A 346 -2.38 3.14 -35.01
CA ALA A 346 -1.87 3.10 -36.37
C ALA A 346 -3.01 3.03 -37.41
N SER A 347 -3.49 4.18 -37.89
CA SER A 347 -4.56 4.30 -38.90
C SER A 347 -4.29 3.55 -40.21
N GLY A 348 -3.01 3.35 -40.56
CA GLY A 348 -2.61 2.62 -41.75
C GLY A 348 -2.52 1.10 -41.58
N MET A 349 -2.65 0.56 -40.37
CA MET A 349 -2.57 -0.89 -40.11
C MET A 349 -3.97 -1.52 -40.19
N ALA A 350 -4.09 -2.65 -40.89
CA ALA A 350 -5.37 -3.33 -41.02
C ALA A 350 -5.83 -3.91 -39.66
N GLU A 351 -7.13 -3.86 -39.39
CA GLU A 351 -7.67 -4.36 -38.12
C GLU A 351 -7.37 -5.84 -37.88
N ALA A 352 -7.32 -6.66 -38.94
CA ALA A 352 -6.93 -8.06 -38.83
C ALA A 352 -5.50 -8.23 -38.28
N ASP A 353 -4.57 -7.38 -38.70
CA ASP A 353 -3.18 -7.40 -38.22
C ASP A 353 -3.10 -6.88 -36.78
N LYS A 354 -3.80 -5.78 -36.46
CA LYS A 354 -3.94 -5.28 -35.09
C LYS A 354 -4.43 -6.38 -34.16
N ARG A 355 -5.53 -7.06 -34.52
CA ARG A 355 -6.08 -8.19 -33.76
C ARG A 355 -5.05 -9.29 -33.58
N THR A 356 -4.34 -9.70 -34.62
CA THR A 356 -3.34 -10.78 -34.51
C THR A 356 -2.20 -10.40 -33.56
N ILE A 357 -1.72 -9.15 -33.60
CA ILE A 357 -0.67 -8.66 -32.70
C ILE A 357 -1.18 -8.56 -31.26
N LEU A 358 -2.36 -7.98 -31.05
CA LEU A 358 -2.96 -7.83 -29.72
C LEU A 358 -3.28 -9.18 -29.08
N VAL A 359 -3.82 -10.13 -29.85
CA VAL A 359 -4.07 -11.51 -29.38
C VAL A 359 -2.75 -12.23 -29.05
N ALA A 360 -1.69 -12.01 -29.84
CA ALA A 360 -0.38 -12.58 -29.55
C ALA A 360 0.26 -12.02 -28.27
N ASN A 361 -0.20 -10.85 -27.79
CA ASN A 361 0.23 -10.21 -26.54
C ASN A 361 -0.91 -10.15 -25.52
N ALA A 362 -1.94 -10.99 -25.66
CA ALA A 362 -3.15 -10.95 -24.85
C ALA A 362 -2.85 -11.11 -23.34
N LEU A 363 -3.85 -10.75 -22.51
CA LEU A 363 -3.68 -10.20 -21.15
C LEU A 363 -3.16 -8.76 -21.16
N LEU A 364 -3.82 -7.91 -21.96
CA LEU A 364 -3.46 -6.50 -22.11
C LEU A 364 -3.83 -5.70 -20.87
N GLN A 365 -3.02 -4.70 -20.50
CA GLN A 365 -3.36 -3.77 -19.43
C GLN A 365 -4.59 -2.93 -19.81
N LYS A 366 -5.32 -2.46 -18.80
CA LYS A 366 -6.53 -1.63 -18.95
C LYS A 366 -6.33 -0.47 -19.92
N GLN A 367 -5.22 0.25 -19.83
CA GLN A 367 -4.90 1.37 -20.73
C GLN A 367 -4.84 0.98 -22.21
N VAL A 368 -4.34 -0.22 -22.52
CA VAL A 368 -4.26 -0.75 -23.89
C VAL A 368 -5.66 -1.18 -24.36
N VAL A 369 -6.48 -1.75 -23.48
CA VAL A 369 -7.87 -2.11 -23.78
C VAL A 369 -8.73 -0.86 -23.98
N GLU A 370 -8.54 0.17 -23.15
CA GLU A 370 -9.21 1.46 -23.28
C GLU A 370 -8.85 2.14 -24.61
N ALA A 371 -7.55 2.15 -24.98
CA ALA A 371 -7.12 2.63 -26.30
C ALA A 371 -7.80 1.85 -27.44
N ALA A 372 -7.93 0.52 -27.31
CA ALA A 372 -8.62 -0.31 -28.32
C ALA A 372 -10.12 0.01 -28.44
N ILE A 373 -10.77 0.37 -27.33
CA ILE A 373 -12.17 0.81 -27.31
C ILE A 373 -12.31 2.22 -27.90
N GLU A 374 -11.42 3.14 -27.54
CA GLU A 374 -11.41 4.52 -28.03
C GLU A 374 -11.18 4.59 -29.55
N GLU A 375 -10.32 3.72 -30.08
CA GLU A 375 -10.10 3.55 -31.52
C GLU A 375 -11.19 2.69 -32.21
N GLU A 376 -12.30 2.40 -31.52
CA GLU A 376 -13.48 1.70 -32.04
C GLU A 376 -13.15 0.35 -32.73
N LEU A 377 -12.20 -0.44 -32.20
CA LEU A 377 -11.93 -1.78 -32.73
C LEU A 377 -13.20 -2.66 -32.65
N SER A 378 -13.39 -3.56 -33.62
CA SER A 378 -14.63 -4.33 -33.70
C SER A 378 -14.83 -5.23 -32.47
N GLU A 379 -16.10 -5.47 -32.13
CA GLU A 379 -16.51 -6.37 -31.06
C GLU A 379 -15.87 -7.77 -31.19
N ALA A 380 -15.71 -8.27 -32.42
CA ALA A 380 -15.03 -9.54 -32.68
C ALA A 380 -13.54 -9.51 -32.31
N THR A 381 -12.88 -8.37 -32.45
CA THR A 381 -11.48 -8.16 -32.04
C THR A 381 -11.38 -8.07 -30.52
N LEU A 382 -12.26 -7.31 -29.88
CA LEU A 382 -12.31 -7.19 -28.41
C LEU A 382 -12.58 -8.56 -27.76
N VAL A 383 -13.54 -9.33 -28.28
CA VAL A 383 -13.82 -10.71 -27.81
C VAL A 383 -12.63 -11.63 -28.06
N ALA A 384 -11.91 -11.48 -29.17
CA ALA A 384 -10.73 -12.31 -29.45
C ALA A 384 -9.57 -12.02 -28.48
N ILE A 385 -9.42 -10.78 -28.02
CA ILE A 385 -8.44 -10.40 -26.99
C ILE A 385 -8.86 -10.98 -25.63
N ASP A 386 -10.15 -10.85 -25.29
CA ASP A 386 -10.74 -11.25 -24.01
C ASP A 386 -10.81 -12.78 -23.82
N THR A 387 -10.97 -13.55 -24.91
CA THR A 387 -11.11 -15.02 -24.85
C THR A 387 -9.79 -15.78 -24.71
N VAL A 388 -8.63 -15.11 -24.68
CA VAL A 388 -7.33 -15.77 -24.47
C VAL A 388 -7.13 -16.04 -22.98
N SER A 389 -7.49 -17.26 -22.55
CA SER A 389 -7.46 -17.69 -21.14
C SER A 389 -6.22 -18.49 -20.73
N SER A 390 -5.33 -18.85 -21.67
CA SER A 390 -4.08 -19.53 -21.34
C SER A 390 -3.00 -18.49 -21.06
N ALA A 391 -2.31 -18.61 -19.91
CA ALA A 391 -1.17 -17.77 -19.52
C ALA A 391 -0.34 -17.37 -20.74
N SER A 392 -0.44 -16.10 -21.14
CA SER A 392 0.35 -15.60 -22.25
C SER A 392 1.81 -15.65 -21.82
N GLY A 393 2.75 -15.89 -22.75
CA GLY A 393 4.18 -15.85 -22.40
C GLY A 393 4.56 -14.55 -21.69
N ARG A 394 3.81 -13.46 -21.94
CA ARG A 394 3.90 -12.17 -21.27
C ARG A 394 3.77 -12.24 -19.75
N SER A 395 2.74 -12.90 -19.21
CA SER A 395 2.54 -12.93 -17.75
C SER A 395 3.62 -13.74 -17.04
N LEU A 396 4.10 -14.83 -17.66
CA LEU A 396 5.25 -15.61 -17.18
C LEU A 396 6.53 -14.78 -17.18
N PHE A 397 6.74 -14.02 -18.26
CA PHE A 397 7.91 -13.17 -18.43
C PHE A 397 7.93 -11.98 -17.47
N GLU A 398 6.81 -11.29 -17.29
CA GLU A 398 6.68 -10.22 -16.31
C GLU A 398 6.93 -10.73 -14.89
N GLN A 399 6.47 -11.94 -14.55
CA GLN A 399 6.78 -12.56 -13.26
C GLN A 399 8.27 -12.94 -13.12
N GLU A 400 8.89 -13.47 -14.17
CA GLU A 400 10.32 -13.81 -14.15
C GLU A 400 11.19 -12.55 -13.97
N ILE A 401 10.87 -11.46 -14.67
CA ILE A 401 11.51 -10.15 -14.44
C ILE A 401 11.36 -9.74 -12.99
N ARG A 402 10.15 -9.82 -12.42
CA ARG A 402 9.92 -9.47 -11.01
C ARG A 402 10.80 -10.32 -10.08
N LYS A 403 10.84 -11.64 -10.25
CA LYS A 403 11.64 -12.57 -9.43
C LYS A 403 13.12 -12.30 -9.50
N VAL A 404 13.68 -12.20 -10.72
CA VAL A 404 15.12 -11.93 -10.90
C VAL A 404 15.47 -10.55 -10.36
N SER A 405 14.60 -9.56 -10.54
CA SER A 405 14.84 -8.21 -10.02
C SER A 405 14.78 -8.19 -8.49
N GLN A 406 13.79 -8.84 -7.86
CA GLN A 406 13.74 -9.05 -6.42
C GLN A 406 15.04 -9.65 -5.88
N ALA A 407 15.52 -10.75 -6.49
CA ALA A 407 16.78 -11.38 -6.10
C ALA A 407 17.99 -10.46 -6.27
N TYR A 408 18.04 -9.69 -7.37
CA TYR A 408 19.14 -8.76 -7.67
C TYR A 408 19.24 -7.67 -6.60
N TRP A 409 18.13 -6.97 -6.30
CA TRP A 409 18.13 -5.88 -5.34
C TRP A 409 18.30 -6.35 -3.90
N ALA A 410 17.73 -7.52 -3.56
CA ALA A 410 18.02 -8.19 -2.29
C ALA A 410 19.51 -8.54 -2.15
N GLY A 411 20.16 -8.95 -3.25
CA GLY A 411 21.59 -9.21 -3.27
C GLY A 411 22.43 -7.95 -3.12
N LEU A 412 22.13 -6.89 -3.87
CA LEU A 412 22.81 -5.60 -3.76
C LEU A 412 22.72 -5.07 -2.33
N ARG A 413 21.53 -5.12 -1.73
CA ARG A 413 21.31 -4.78 -0.32
C ARG A 413 22.21 -5.60 0.59
N SER A 414 22.18 -6.93 0.45
CA SER A 414 22.95 -7.84 1.30
C SER A 414 24.45 -7.53 1.23
N ILE A 415 24.97 -7.22 0.06
CA ILE A 415 26.36 -6.82 -0.15
C ILE A 415 26.65 -5.47 0.52
N ILE A 416 25.79 -4.47 0.35
CA ILE A 416 25.95 -3.14 0.98
C ILE A 416 26.02 -3.29 2.50
N LEU A 417 25.11 -4.06 3.10
CA LEU A 417 25.04 -4.29 4.54
C LEU A 417 26.21 -5.14 5.06
N ALA A 418 26.66 -6.14 4.29
CA ALA A 418 27.77 -7.03 4.66
C ALA A 418 29.14 -6.36 4.61
N ASN A 419 29.34 -5.37 3.72
CA ASN A 419 30.59 -4.62 3.62
C ASN A 419 30.93 -3.83 4.91
N GLY A 420 29.98 -3.68 5.84
CA GLY A 420 30.23 -3.15 7.18
C GLY A 420 30.55 -1.65 7.21
N VAL A 421 30.91 -1.16 8.39
CA VAL A 421 31.06 0.29 8.68
C VAL A 421 32.48 0.83 8.48
N ASP A 422 33.43 -0.02 8.08
CA ASP A 422 34.81 0.41 7.91
C ASP A 422 35.00 1.22 6.60
N SER A 423 36.11 1.95 6.51
CA SER A 423 36.34 2.86 5.39
C SER A 423 36.49 2.15 4.04
N ALA A 424 36.96 0.90 4.03
CA ALA A 424 37.16 0.14 2.80
C ALA A 424 35.83 -0.45 2.30
N GLY A 425 35.04 -1.01 3.22
CA GLY A 425 33.69 -1.50 2.95
C GLY A 425 32.76 -0.38 2.47
N TYR A 426 32.79 0.77 3.15
CA TYR A 426 32.04 1.96 2.73
C TYR A 426 32.36 2.40 1.30
N ALA A 427 33.65 2.56 0.97
CA ALA A 427 34.07 2.96 -0.38
C ALA A 427 33.67 1.92 -1.45
N THR A 428 33.70 0.63 -1.09
CA THR A 428 33.27 -0.47 -1.97
C THR A 428 31.78 -0.37 -2.27
N SER A 429 30.93 -0.21 -1.25
CA SER A 429 29.49 -0.06 -1.43
C SER A 429 29.10 1.20 -2.22
N VAL A 430 29.78 2.34 -1.99
CA VAL A 430 29.56 3.56 -2.78
C VAL A 430 29.88 3.33 -4.27
N THR A 431 30.99 2.65 -4.56
CA THR A 431 31.37 2.33 -5.93
C THR A 431 30.35 1.39 -6.57
N LEU A 432 29.94 0.35 -5.85
CA LEU A 432 28.95 -0.62 -6.32
C LEU A 432 27.60 0.03 -6.64
N VAL A 433 27.14 0.98 -5.81
CA VAL A 433 25.89 1.73 -6.08
C VAL A 433 26.04 2.60 -7.32
N ALA A 434 27.15 3.32 -7.45
CA ALA A 434 27.40 4.18 -8.60
C ALA A 434 27.44 3.40 -9.94
N GLU A 435 27.81 2.12 -9.92
CA GLU A 435 27.82 1.23 -11.10
C GLU A 435 26.42 0.79 -11.56
N GLN A 436 25.39 1.00 -10.73
CA GLN A 436 24.01 0.64 -11.09
C GLN A 436 23.29 1.73 -11.88
N ASP A 437 23.71 2.99 -11.74
CA ASP A 437 23.09 4.14 -12.43
C ASP A 437 21.56 4.16 -12.31
N HIS A 438 21.06 3.92 -11.09
CA HIS A 438 19.64 3.73 -10.82
C HIS A 438 19.21 4.47 -9.53
N PRO A 439 18.13 5.29 -9.55
CA PRO A 439 17.73 6.11 -8.40
C PRO A 439 17.48 5.31 -7.11
N GLU A 440 16.96 4.09 -7.23
CA GLU A 440 16.73 3.17 -6.11
C GLU A 440 18.03 2.74 -5.44
N ALA A 441 19.12 2.55 -6.20
CA ALA A 441 20.43 2.26 -5.63
C ALA A 441 20.94 3.47 -4.83
N ASP A 442 20.76 4.69 -5.35
CA ASP A 442 21.08 5.93 -4.65
C ASP A 442 20.22 6.11 -3.39
N ARG A 443 18.94 5.71 -3.44
CA ARG A 443 18.04 5.70 -2.27
C ARG A 443 18.57 4.78 -1.18
N MET A 444 18.96 3.55 -1.54
CA MET A 444 19.56 2.60 -0.61
C MET A 444 20.87 3.14 -0.02
N LEU A 445 21.70 3.78 -0.84
CA LEU A 445 22.93 4.40 -0.36
C LEU A 445 22.66 5.55 0.62
N TYR A 446 21.69 6.41 0.33
CA TYR A 446 21.24 7.47 1.23
C TYR A 446 20.80 6.87 2.57
N GLU A 447 19.89 5.89 2.57
CA GLU A 447 19.38 5.24 3.78
C GLU A 447 20.52 4.59 4.58
N TRP A 448 21.47 3.94 3.90
CA TRP A 448 22.65 3.37 4.57
C TRP A 448 23.57 4.45 5.17
N GLN A 449 23.78 5.56 4.46
CA GLN A 449 24.59 6.67 4.97
C GLN A 449 23.95 7.31 6.20
N ILE A 450 22.61 7.37 6.27
CA ILE A 450 21.87 7.76 7.47
C ILE A 450 22.17 6.80 8.63
N ASP A 451 22.05 5.50 8.43
CA ASP A 451 22.33 4.48 9.47
C ASP A 451 23.77 4.55 10.00
N LEU A 452 24.73 4.86 9.13
CA LEU A 452 26.15 5.01 9.49
C LEU A 452 26.49 6.36 10.15
N GLY A 453 25.54 7.29 10.22
CA GLY A 453 25.78 8.66 10.68
C GLY A 453 26.65 9.50 9.75
N LYS A 454 26.68 9.17 8.46
CA LYS A 454 27.43 9.86 7.39
C LYS A 454 26.62 11.01 6.80
N TRP A 455 26.22 11.95 7.64
CA TRP A 455 25.23 13.00 7.32
C TRP A 455 25.60 13.86 6.11
N THR A 456 26.87 14.21 5.95
CA THR A 456 27.34 15.00 4.79
C THR A 456 27.26 14.21 3.48
N ASP A 457 27.57 12.92 3.53
CA ASP A 457 27.50 12.06 2.34
C ASP A 457 26.03 11.78 2.00
N ALA A 458 25.19 11.55 3.01
CA ALA A 458 23.73 11.42 2.86
C ALA A 458 23.12 12.67 2.21
N GLN A 459 23.48 13.88 2.66
CA GLN A 459 23.04 15.12 2.03
C GLN A 459 23.43 15.17 0.54
N SER A 460 24.68 14.81 0.22
CA SER A 460 25.15 14.82 -1.17
C SER A 460 24.39 13.84 -2.05
N THR A 461 24.11 12.63 -1.55
CA THR A 461 23.30 11.63 -2.27
C THR A 461 21.86 12.09 -2.45
N LEU A 462 21.26 12.69 -1.41
CA LEU A 462 19.92 13.25 -1.46
C LEU A 462 19.82 14.36 -2.53
N ASP A 463 20.82 15.25 -2.57
CA ASP A 463 20.90 16.34 -3.53
C ASP A 463 21.04 15.84 -4.98
N SER A 464 21.75 14.74 -5.21
CA SER A 464 21.96 14.17 -6.55
C SER A 464 20.75 13.43 -7.13
N LEU A 465 19.77 13.06 -6.31
CA LEU A 465 18.57 12.38 -6.80
C LEU A 465 17.79 13.21 -7.83
N PRO A 466 17.19 12.57 -8.86
CA PRO A 466 16.48 13.26 -9.95
C PRO A 466 15.31 14.13 -9.47
N ALA A 467 14.92 15.11 -10.30
CA ALA A 467 13.84 16.06 -9.99
C ALA A 467 12.47 15.40 -9.73
N GLY A 468 12.22 14.20 -10.27
CA GLY A 468 10.99 13.44 -10.02
C GLY A 468 10.78 13.02 -8.55
N TRP A 469 11.82 13.11 -7.72
CA TRP A 469 11.80 12.72 -6.31
C TRP A 469 11.57 13.88 -5.34
N GLN A 470 11.16 15.06 -5.83
CA GLN A 470 11.16 16.29 -5.02
C GLN A 470 10.40 16.19 -3.69
N ALA A 471 9.18 15.63 -3.67
CA ALA A 471 8.39 15.48 -2.45
C ALA A 471 9.06 14.54 -1.44
N TRP A 472 9.63 13.42 -1.92
CA TRP A 472 10.40 12.50 -1.10
C TRP A 472 11.68 13.17 -0.57
N LYS A 473 12.38 13.94 -1.40
CA LYS A 473 13.58 14.70 -1.02
C LYS A 473 13.29 15.70 0.10
N GLU A 474 12.16 16.39 0.04
CA GLU A 474 11.75 17.34 1.08
C GLU A 474 11.49 16.66 2.42
N LEU A 475 10.79 15.53 2.42
CA LEU A 475 10.55 14.72 3.63
C LEU A 475 11.86 14.18 4.22
N GLN A 476 12.75 13.67 3.37
CA GLN A 476 14.05 13.16 3.79
C GLN A 476 15.01 14.25 4.25
N GLN A 477 14.96 15.44 3.65
CA GLN A 477 15.69 16.60 4.15
C GLN A 477 15.26 16.95 5.58
N MET A 478 13.95 16.99 5.83
CA MET A 478 13.44 17.23 7.18
C MET A 478 13.90 16.15 8.17
N HIS A 479 13.90 14.88 7.74
CA HIS A 479 14.41 13.77 8.55
C HIS A 479 15.91 13.95 8.88
N LEU A 480 16.74 14.21 7.88
CA LEU A 480 18.17 14.44 8.02
C LEU A 480 18.47 15.63 8.96
N ASP A 481 17.77 16.74 8.78
CA ASP A 481 17.91 17.93 9.63
C ASP A 481 17.59 17.61 11.11
N LYS A 482 16.55 16.79 11.35
CA LYS A 482 16.14 16.37 12.69
C LYS A 482 17.14 15.42 13.35
N LEU A 483 17.72 14.51 12.59
CA LEU A 483 18.78 13.62 13.10
C LEU A 483 20.02 14.42 13.54
N GLN A 484 20.34 15.53 12.87
CA GLN A 484 21.49 16.38 13.20
C GLN A 484 21.25 17.33 14.39
N THR A 485 20.01 17.75 14.62
CA THR A 485 19.67 18.81 15.59
C THR A 485 19.00 18.31 16.87
N PHE A 486 18.81 16.99 17.01
CA PHE A 486 18.16 16.27 18.12
C PHE A 486 17.55 17.14 19.24
N GLY A 487 16.23 17.36 19.20
CA GLY A 487 15.48 18.04 20.26
C GLY A 487 14.76 19.32 19.86
N ASP A 488 15.01 19.85 18.66
CA ASP A 488 14.24 20.98 18.13
C ASP A 488 12.80 20.56 17.80
N THR A 489 11.82 21.40 18.15
CA THR A 489 10.43 21.23 17.71
C THR A 489 10.32 21.44 16.20
N LEU A 490 9.32 20.86 15.55
CA LEU A 490 9.03 21.19 14.15
C LEU A 490 8.70 22.70 14.05
N THR A 491 9.06 23.30 12.92
CA THR A 491 8.54 24.64 12.61
C THR A 491 7.11 24.50 12.12
N LEU A 492 6.27 25.53 12.30
CA LEU A 492 4.88 25.52 11.82
C LEU A 492 4.77 25.16 10.33
N ALA A 493 5.73 25.58 9.51
CA ALA A 493 5.74 25.25 8.08
C ALA A 493 6.02 23.76 7.81
N GLN A 494 6.87 23.13 8.63
CA GLN A 494 7.12 21.69 8.55
C GLN A 494 5.91 20.89 9.07
N GLU A 495 5.28 21.35 10.15
CA GLU A 495 4.03 20.74 10.66
C GLU A 495 2.92 20.82 9.62
N ASP A 496 2.64 22.01 9.06
CA ASP A 496 1.59 22.18 8.05
C ASP A 496 1.84 21.34 6.78
N LEU A 497 3.11 21.17 6.39
CA LEU A 497 3.49 20.30 5.25
C LEU A 497 3.25 18.84 5.58
N LEU A 498 3.72 18.37 6.74
CA LEU A 498 3.53 16.98 7.18
C LEU A 498 2.05 16.65 7.36
N ASP A 499 1.28 17.53 7.99
CA ASP A 499 -0.18 17.38 8.16
C ASP A 499 -0.87 17.24 6.79
N SER A 500 -0.50 18.10 5.84
CA SER A 500 -1.06 18.07 4.49
C SER A 500 -0.76 16.75 3.78
N LEU A 501 0.50 16.29 3.84
CA LEU A 501 0.92 15.05 3.19
C LEU A 501 0.33 13.82 3.90
N ALA A 502 0.22 13.83 5.23
CA ALA A 502 -0.31 12.72 6.02
C ALA A 502 -1.78 12.39 5.71
N LEU A 503 -2.52 13.32 5.09
CA LEU A 503 -3.88 13.10 4.59
C LEU A 503 -3.90 12.44 3.20
N GLU A 504 -2.77 12.39 2.50
CA GLU A 504 -2.68 11.77 1.18
C GLU A 504 -2.60 10.24 1.28
N HIS A 505 -3.27 9.57 0.35
CA HIS A 505 -3.12 8.14 0.12
C HIS A 505 -1.94 7.85 -0.83
N SER A 506 -0.76 8.30 -0.43
CA SER A 506 0.49 8.19 -1.21
C SER A 506 1.63 7.68 -0.32
N VAL A 507 2.71 7.21 -0.95
CA VAL A 507 3.96 6.84 -0.26
C VAL A 507 4.50 7.99 0.61
N ASN A 508 4.37 9.23 0.13
CA ASN A 508 4.78 10.41 0.87
C ASN A 508 3.87 10.67 2.08
N GLY A 509 2.58 10.36 1.95
CA GLY A 509 1.64 10.44 3.07
C GLY A 509 1.96 9.44 4.17
N SER A 510 2.32 8.20 3.81
CA SER A 510 2.77 7.19 4.78
C SER A 510 4.03 7.65 5.53
N LEU A 511 5.01 8.19 4.80
CA LEU A 511 6.23 8.76 5.39
C LEU A 511 5.92 9.97 6.28
N ALA A 512 5.00 10.85 5.90
CA ALA A 512 4.60 11.98 6.73
C ALA A 512 3.91 11.52 8.02
N ARG A 513 3.03 10.52 7.96
CA ARG A 513 2.38 9.91 9.14
C ARG A 513 3.40 9.32 10.10
N SER A 514 4.43 8.61 9.62
CA SER A 514 5.46 8.07 10.51
C SER A 514 6.30 9.15 11.15
N LEU A 515 6.67 10.19 10.41
CA LEU A 515 7.39 11.35 10.97
C LEU A 515 6.57 12.08 12.05
N LEU A 516 5.27 12.30 11.82
CA LEU A 516 4.37 12.89 12.82
C LEU A 516 4.18 11.97 14.03
N ALA A 517 4.02 10.67 13.80
CA ALA A 517 3.88 9.70 14.87
C ALA A 517 5.11 9.62 15.78
N VAL A 518 6.31 9.79 15.21
CA VAL A 518 7.56 9.76 15.97
C VAL A 518 7.84 11.11 16.64
N TRP A 519 7.64 12.23 15.94
CA TRP A 519 8.06 13.54 16.43
C TRP A 519 7.01 14.25 17.28
N GLN A 520 5.73 13.94 17.06
CA GLN A 520 4.59 14.56 17.73
C GLN A 520 3.72 13.56 18.52
N SER A 521 4.07 12.26 18.54
CA SER A 521 3.25 11.21 19.15
C SER A 521 1.83 11.11 18.57
N GLU A 522 1.63 11.52 17.31
CA GLU A 522 0.33 11.43 16.64
C GLU A 522 -0.02 9.98 16.28
N MET A 523 -1.25 9.56 16.57
CA MET A 523 -1.78 8.26 16.16
C MET A 523 -2.54 8.41 14.86
N PHE A 524 -2.28 7.51 13.93
CA PHE A 524 -2.99 7.42 12.67
C PHE A 524 -3.72 6.08 12.62
N TYR A 525 -4.95 6.13 12.12
CA TYR A 525 -5.74 4.95 11.85
C TYR A 525 -5.91 4.81 10.34
N PRO A 526 -6.11 3.58 9.86
CA PRO A 526 -6.63 3.34 8.52
C PRO A 526 -7.74 4.31 8.14
N PHE A 527 -7.67 4.84 6.93
CA PHE A 527 -8.78 5.57 6.36
C PHE A 527 -9.96 4.61 6.20
N ALA A 528 -11.14 4.99 6.69
CA ALA A 528 -12.32 4.17 6.53
C ALA A 528 -12.58 3.92 5.02
N PRO A 529 -12.87 2.68 4.60
CA PRO A 529 -13.23 2.40 3.22
C PRO A 529 -14.38 3.31 2.78
N GLN A 530 -14.31 3.84 1.54
CA GLN A 530 -15.44 4.57 0.99
C GLN A 530 -16.60 3.59 0.78
N THR A 531 -17.50 3.48 1.75
CA THR A 531 -18.76 2.77 1.55
C THR A 531 -19.64 3.65 0.67
N LEU A 532 -19.96 3.19 -0.54
CA LEU A 532 -21.08 3.78 -1.27
C LEU A 532 -22.33 3.60 -0.38
N PRO A 533 -23.11 4.65 -0.11
CA PRO A 533 -24.38 4.47 0.55
C PRO A 533 -25.22 3.55 -0.34
N SER A 534 -25.55 2.36 0.19
CA SER A 534 -26.48 1.43 -0.45
C SER A 534 -27.65 2.20 -1.07
N GLU A 535 -27.90 1.99 -2.37
CA GLU A 535 -28.96 2.65 -3.12
C GLU A 535 -30.33 2.38 -2.48
N LYS A 536 -30.74 3.21 -1.52
CA LYS A 536 -32.15 3.48 -1.26
C LYS A 536 -32.52 4.74 -2.00
N ALA A 537 -32.99 4.54 -3.23
CA ALA A 537 -33.58 5.53 -4.13
C ALA A 537 -34.11 6.80 -3.41
N ILE A 538 -33.30 7.86 -3.39
CA ILE A 538 -33.75 9.18 -2.95
C ILE A 538 -34.36 9.89 -4.17
N ARG A 539 -35.66 10.15 -4.07
CA ARG A 539 -36.40 10.95 -5.05
C ARG A 539 -35.83 12.37 -5.14
N PRO A 540 -35.79 13.00 -6.32
CA PRO A 540 -35.26 14.35 -6.47
C PRO A 540 -36.20 15.36 -5.80
N ILE A 541 -35.76 15.96 -4.70
CA ILE A 541 -36.39 17.15 -4.15
C ILE A 541 -35.86 18.36 -4.93
N THR A 542 -36.71 18.87 -5.80
CA THR A 542 -36.55 20.18 -6.43
C THR A 542 -36.83 21.26 -5.38
N GLY A 543 -35.81 22.03 -4.98
CA GLY A 543 -36.04 23.25 -4.20
C GLY A 543 -34.82 23.87 -3.56
N GLY A 544 -34.25 24.90 -4.22
CA GLY A 544 -33.64 26.07 -3.56
C GLY A 544 -32.25 25.89 -2.94
N ILE A 545 -31.24 26.44 -3.62
CA ILE A 545 -29.87 26.60 -3.14
C ILE A 545 -29.88 27.53 -1.90
N ALA A 546 -29.72 26.95 -0.71
CA ALA A 546 -29.36 27.63 0.52
C ALA A 546 -28.31 26.78 1.25
N ASN A 547 -27.12 27.36 1.46
CA ASN A 547 -25.93 26.78 2.09
C ASN A 547 -26.24 25.67 3.12
N ALA A 548 -26.14 24.42 2.68
CA ALA A 548 -26.30 23.25 3.51
C ALA A 548 -24.95 22.87 4.13
N GLY A 549 -24.91 22.74 5.46
CA GLY A 549 -23.93 21.86 6.10
C GLY A 549 -23.41 22.27 7.47
N LEU A 550 -23.31 23.56 7.80
CA LEU A 550 -22.61 23.98 9.02
C LEU A 550 -23.28 25.18 9.72
N SER A 551 -23.51 25.07 11.02
CA SER A 551 -24.00 26.18 11.84
C SER A 551 -23.31 26.26 13.19
N VAL A 552 -23.13 27.48 13.71
CA VAL A 552 -22.58 27.73 15.05
C VAL A 552 -23.47 28.67 15.84
N TYR A 553 -23.78 28.30 17.08
CA TYR A 553 -24.65 29.06 17.98
C TYR A 553 -24.16 29.04 19.44
N PRO A 554 -24.20 30.16 20.19
CA PRO A 554 -24.57 31.51 19.76
C PRO A 554 -23.41 32.17 18.99
N ASN A 555 -23.70 32.86 17.89
CA ASN A 555 -22.69 33.64 17.17
C ASN A 555 -23.24 35.05 16.86
N PRO A 556 -22.74 36.13 17.51
CA PRO A 556 -21.59 36.17 18.41
C PRO A 556 -21.83 35.52 19.80
N GLY A 557 -20.77 34.98 20.41
CA GLY A 557 -20.79 34.29 21.73
C GLY A 557 -19.64 34.71 22.66
N ASN A 558 -19.58 34.17 23.88
CA ASN A 558 -18.57 34.53 24.91
C ASN A 558 -17.45 33.47 25.05
N GLY A 559 -17.14 32.75 23.97
CA GLY A 559 -16.12 31.70 23.96
C GLY A 559 -16.68 30.28 23.96
N GLU A 560 -17.94 30.05 24.35
CA GLU A 560 -18.56 28.71 24.26
C GLU A 560 -19.58 28.67 23.12
N PHE A 561 -19.42 27.73 22.20
CA PHE A 561 -20.21 27.64 20.97
C PHE A 561 -20.69 26.22 20.69
N MET A 562 -21.93 26.05 20.27
CA MET A 562 -22.44 24.80 19.72
C MET A 562 -22.21 24.78 18.21
N LEU A 563 -21.36 23.88 17.72
CA LEU A 563 -21.20 23.55 16.32
C LEU A 563 -22.19 22.45 15.94
N THR A 564 -22.93 22.62 14.85
CA THR A 564 -23.78 21.58 14.26
C THR A 564 -23.38 21.33 12.82
N THR A 565 -22.99 20.10 12.50
CA THR A 565 -22.70 19.64 11.15
C THR A 565 -23.92 18.86 10.63
N HIS A 566 -24.45 19.25 9.47
CA HIS A 566 -25.64 18.64 8.86
C HIS A 566 -25.30 17.73 7.67
N SER A 567 -24.10 17.87 7.09
CA SER A 567 -23.59 17.03 5.98
C SER A 567 -22.52 16.03 6.44
N VAL A 568 -21.80 16.33 7.52
CA VAL A 568 -20.71 15.50 8.06
C VAL A 568 -21.30 14.58 9.12
N ASN A 569 -21.65 13.35 8.73
CA ASN A 569 -22.12 12.32 9.64
C ASN A 569 -20.95 11.82 10.49
N GLY A 570 -20.65 12.50 11.60
CA GLY A 570 -19.79 11.96 12.66
C GLY A 570 -18.50 11.34 12.13
N ASP A 571 -17.66 12.14 11.46
CA ASP A 571 -16.40 11.67 10.89
C ASP A 571 -15.32 11.67 11.98
N PRO A 572 -14.90 10.50 12.49
CA PRO A 572 -13.85 10.40 13.51
C PRO A 572 -12.48 10.83 12.98
N GLY A 573 -12.25 10.80 11.67
CA GLY A 573 -11.02 11.29 11.01
C GLY A 573 -11.06 12.78 10.65
N GLY A 574 -12.22 13.44 10.79
CA GLY A 574 -12.36 14.87 10.54
C GLY A 574 -11.64 15.73 11.59
N SER A 575 -11.37 16.99 11.27
CA SER A 575 -10.80 17.96 12.23
C SER A 575 -11.51 19.30 12.20
N ILE A 576 -11.53 19.97 13.35
CA ILE A 576 -12.05 21.32 13.51
C ILE A 576 -10.90 22.23 13.86
N THR A 577 -10.70 23.25 13.03
CA THR A 577 -9.66 24.26 13.22
C THR A 577 -10.29 25.63 13.30
N VAL A 578 -9.96 26.41 14.33
CA VAL A 578 -10.32 27.84 14.40
C VAL A 578 -9.13 28.66 13.92
N LEU A 579 -9.36 29.51 12.92
CA LEU A 579 -8.38 30.38 12.29
C LEU A 579 -8.62 31.84 12.70
N ASP A 580 -7.55 32.62 12.86
CA ASP A 580 -7.63 34.08 12.99
C ASP A 580 -7.92 34.78 11.65
N LEU A 581 -7.98 36.12 11.66
CA LEU A 581 -8.18 36.92 10.43
C LEU A 581 -7.04 36.81 9.40
N GLY A 582 -5.86 36.39 9.84
CA GLY A 582 -4.71 36.11 8.97
C GLY A 582 -4.70 34.67 8.44
N GLY A 583 -5.72 33.86 8.76
CA GLY A 583 -5.79 32.45 8.38
C GLY A 583 -4.94 31.52 9.26
N ARG A 584 -4.41 32.00 10.40
CA ARG A 584 -3.56 31.19 11.28
C ARG A 584 -4.41 30.37 12.26
N PRO A 585 -4.14 29.07 12.44
CA PRO A 585 -4.84 28.26 13.44
C PRO A 585 -4.51 28.74 14.84
N VAL A 586 -5.54 28.98 15.64
CA VAL A 586 -5.45 29.40 17.06
C VAL A 586 -6.06 28.37 18.01
N TRP A 587 -6.78 27.38 17.47
CA TRP A 587 -7.37 26.27 18.22
C TRP A 587 -7.65 25.11 17.27
N ARG A 588 -7.47 23.86 17.72
CA ARG A 588 -7.76 22.64 16.96
C ARG A 588 -8.39 21.57 17.85
N GLN A 589 -9.22 20.72 17.26
CA GLN A 589 -9.76 19.50 17.85
C GLN A 589 -9.90 18.42 16.77
N ALA A 590 -9.49 17.20 17.08
CA ALA A 590 -9.71 16.02 16.26
C ALA A 590 -11.12 15.44 16.47
N GLY A 591 -11.67 14.84 15.42
CA GLY A 591 -13.03 14.33 15.35
C GLY A 591 -14.07 15.42 15.09
N VAL A 592 -15.03 15.12 14.22
CA VAL A 592 -16.19 16.00 13.94
C VAL A 592 -17.47 15.26 14.32
N LEU A 593 -18.09 15.65 15.42
CA LEU A 593 -19.40 15.14 15.83
C LEU A 593 -20.54 15.97 15.19
N PRO A 594 -21.72 15.36 14.92
CA PRO A 594 -22.88 16.08 14.38
C PRO A 594 -23.28 17.30 15.21
N ARG A 595 -23.05 17.23 16.53
CA ARG A 595 -23.21 18.33 17.48
C ARG A 595 -22.11 18.27 18.53
N GLN A 596 -21.38 19.36 18.68
CA GLN A 596 -20.37 19.48 19.73
C GLN A 596 -20.18 20.90 20.23
N VAL A 597 -19.70 21.00 21.46
CA VAL A 597 -19.35 22.28 22.07
C VAL A 597 -17.89 22.60 21.74
N LEU A 598 -17.67 23.78 21.19
CA LEU A 598 -16.35 24.39 21.04
C LEU A 598 -16.14 25.32 22.24
N ASP A 599 -15.18 24.98 23.10
CA ASP A 599 -14.73 25.85 24.19
C ASP A 599 -13.50 26.65 23.76
N LEU A 600 -13.75 27.91 23.47
CA LEU A 600 -12.81 28.92 22.97
C LEU A 600 -12.70 30.10 23.95
N GLN A 601 -13.05 29.91 25.23
CA GLN A 601 -12.98 30.97 26.25
C GLN A 601 -11.56 31.51 26.47
N THR A 602 -10.54 30.76 26.07
CA THR A 602 -9.13 31.14 26.13
C THR A 602 -8.70 32.08 25.00
N LEU A 603 -9.50 32.19 23.93
CA LEU A 603 -9.21 33.06 22.79
C LEU A 603 -9.65 34.51 23.06
N PRO A 604 -8.87 35.53 22.64
CA PRO A 604 -9.29 36.92 22.77
C PRO A 604 -10.58 37.23 22.01
N SER A 605 -11.34 38.23 22.48
CA SER A 605 -12.48 38.78 21.76
C SER A 605 -12.08 39.22 20.35
N GLY A 606 -12.81 38.76 19.33
CA GLY A 606 -12.39 38.92 17.95
C GLY A 606 -13.23 38.13 16.94
N MET A 607 -12.90 38.28 15.67
CA MET A 607 -13.48 37.52 14.56
C MET A 607 -12.53 36.41 14.16
N TYR A 608 -13.08 35.21 14.00
CA TYR A 608 -12.37 33.99 13.64
C TYR A 608 -13.11 33.26 12.51
N PHE A 609 -12.46 32.25 11.94
CA PHE A 609 -13.06 31.32 11.00
C PHE A 609 -12.97 29.91 11.55
N VAL A 610 -14.09 29.20 11.65
CA VAL A 610 -14.09 27.78 11.99
C VAL A 610 -14.07 27.02 10.68
N ARG A 611 -12.97 26.30 10.44
CA ARG A 611 -12.79 25.37 9.34
C ARG A 611 -13.05 23.97 9.86
N VAL A 612 -13.99 23.27 9.25
CA VAL A 612 -14.25 21.86 9.48
C VAL A 612 -13.76 21.12 8.25
N LEU A 613 -12.87 20.16 8.47
CA LEU A 613 -12.34 19.27 7.45
C LEU A 613 -12.91 17.88 7.72
N SER A 614 -13.50 17.27 6.72
CA SER A 614 -13.94 15.87 6.68
C SER A 614 -13.42 15.25 5.38
N LEU A 615 -13.38 13.93 5.31
CA LEU A 615 -12.82 13.16 4.18
C LEU A 615 -13.23 13.70 2.79
N ASP A 616 -14.48 14.18 2.63
CA ASP A 616 -15.01 14.61 1.33
C ASP A 616 -15.26 16.13 1.20
N GLU A 617 -15.22 16.89 2.30
CA GLU A 617 -15.63 18.31 2.28
C GLU A 617 -14.83 19.19 3.26
N GLN A 618 -14.47 20.37 2.78
CA GLN A 618 -13.96 21.47 3.60
C GLN A 618 -15.02 22.58 3.67
N VAL A 619 -15.50 22.87 4.88
CA VAL A 619 -16.46 23.97 5.10
C VAL A 619 -15.88 24.97 6.08
N THR A 620 -15.97 26.26 5.76
CA THR A 620 -15.48 27.35 6.62
C THR A 620 -16.63 28.29 6.96
N LEU A 621 -16.81 28.58 8.25
CA LEU A 621 -17.78 29.57 8.73
C LEU A 621 -17.11 30.69 9.52
N LYS A 622 -17.74 31.85 9.57
CA LYS A 622 -17.29 32.98 10.40
C LYS A 622 -17.81 32.86 11.82
N LEU A 623 -16.94 33.05 12.81
CA LEU A 623 -17.24 33.04 14.24
C LEU A 623 -16.85 34.37 14.90
N VAL A 624 -17.62 34.84 15.88
CA VAL A 624 -17.33 36.08 16.62
C VAL A 624 -17.37 35.82 18.12
N ILE A 625 -16.23 36.06 18.80
CA ILE A 625 -16.08 36.03 20.26
C ILE A 625 -16.17 37.45 20.80
N LYS A 626 -17.01 37.67 21.82
CA LYS A 626 -17.24 39.00 22.42
C LYS A 626 -16.21 39.43 23.44
#